data_AF-A0A7M2A1U2-F1
#
_entry.id   AF-A0A7M2A1U2-F1
#
_cell.length_a   1.000
_cell.length_b   1.000
_cell.length_c   1.000
_cell.angle_alpha   90.00
_cell.angle_beta   90.00
_cell.angle_gamma   90.00
#
_symmetry.space_group_name_H-M   'P 1'
#
loop_
_entity.id
_entity.type
_entity.pdbx_description
1 polymer ?
#
loop_
_entity_poly.entity_id
_entity_poly.type
_entity_poly.pdbx_seq_one_letter_code
_entity_poly.pdbx_strand_id
1 'polypeptide(L)' 'MIHLGGMNMSNHVHLIDLVRKLMNAEGTEDELDDMLNELEQELPYTEISNLIFWDDRDLTPEQIVEEALAARPIILPPQP' A
#
# COMPACT_ATOMS: atom_id res chain seq x y z
N MET A 1 21.22 8.99 4.06
CA MET A 1 21.41 7.57 3.72
C MET A 1 20.02 7.00 3.48
N ILE A 2 19.61 6.92 2.22
CA ILE A 2 18.35 6.26 1.85
C ILE A 2 18.62 4.77 1.92
N HIS A 3 18.09 4.12 2.95
CA HIS A 3 18.20 2.67 3.13
C HIS A 3 17.22 2.01 2.16
N LEU A 4 17.59 1.96 0.88
CA LEU A 4 16.95 1.09 -0.11
C LEU A 4 17.38 -0.35 0.18
N GLY A 5 16.96 -0.85 1.34
CA GLY A 5 17.33 -2.15 1.87
C GLY A 5 16.34 -3.21 1.42
N GLY A 6 16.60 -3.83 0.27
CA GLY A 6 16.17 -5.18 -0.10
C GLY A 6 14.71 -5.55 0.16
N MET A 7 13.88 -5.49 -0.89
CA MET A 7 12.59 -6.16 -0.93
C MET A 7 12.80 -7.69 -0.81
N ASN A 8 12.89 -8.18 0.42
CA ASN A 8 12.92 -9.60 0.75
C ASN A 8 11.47 -10.12 0.81
N MET A 9 11.24 -11.41 0.51
CA MET A 9 9.91 -12.06 0.62
C MET A 9 9.16 -11.74 1.93
N SER A 10 9.89 -11.50 3.03
CA SER A 10 9.32 -11.11 4.32
C SER A 10 8.62 -9.75 4.31
N ASN A 11 9.09 -8.77 3.53
CA ASN A 11 8.44 -7.46 3.41
C ASN A 11 7.14 -7.60 2.61
N HIS A 12 7.15 -8.35 1.51
CA HIS A 12 5.93 -8.60 0.72
C HIS A 12 4.81 -9.26 1.53
N VAL A 13 5.13 -10.31 2.32
CA VAL A 13 4.15 -10.97 3.21
C VAL A 13 3.63 -10.02 4.28
N HIS A 14 4.47 -9.10 4.78
CA HIS A 14 4.06 -8.10 5.77
C HIS A 14 3.08 -7.08 5.16
N LEU A 15 3.38 -6.54 3.98
CA LEU A 15 2.48 -5.62 3.26
C LEU A 15 1.11 -6.28 2.98
N ILE A 16 1.09 -7.56 2.61
CA ILE A 16 -0.15 -8.32 2.42
C ILE A 16 -0.94 -8.43 3.73
N ASP A 17 -0.29 -8.71 4.86
CA ASP A 17 -0.95 -8.79 6.16
C ASP A 17 -1.54 -7.44 6.60
N LEU A 18 -0.83 -6.34 6.32
CA LEU A 18 -1.33 -4.98 6.55
C LEU A 18 -2.60 -4.70 5.75
N VAL A 19 -2.58 -4.98 4.44
CA VAL A 19 -3.75 -4.80 3.57
C VAL A 19 -4.93 -5.67 4.04
N ARG A 20 -4.68 -6.94 4.41
CA ARG A 20 -5.73 -7.83 4.93
C ARG A 20 -6.41 -7.25 6.17
N LYS A 21 -5.61 -6.77 7.13
CA LYS A 21 -6.13 -6.15 8.36
C LYS A 21 -6.92 -4.88 8.07
N LEU A 22 -6.46 -4.04 7.14
CA LEU A 22 -7.19 -2.85 6.69
C LEU A 22 -8.54 -3.21 6.05
N MET A 23 -8.59 -4.21 5.18
CA MET A 23 -9.84 -4.71 4.56
C MET A 23 -10.84 -5.23 5.60
N ASN A 24 -10.35 -5.88 6.66
CA ASN A 24 -11.20 -6.39 7.74
C ASN A 24 -11.49 -5.35 8.84
N ALA A 25 -10.96 -4.13 8.74
CA ALA A 25 -10.97 -3.12 9.80
C ALA A 25 -10.49 -3.68 11.16
N GLU A 26 -9.44 -4.50 11.13
CA GLU A 26 -8.83 -5.11 12.32
C GLU A 26 -7.91 -4.10 13.02
N GLY A 27 -8.44 -3.39 14.01
CA GLY A 27 -7.67 -2.45 14.84
C GLY A 27 -8.51 -1.25 15.29
N THR A 28 -7.84 -0.30 15.90
CA THR A 28 -8.36 1.06 16.15
C THR A 28 -8.14 1.96 14.94
N GLU A 29 -8.87 3.08 14.84
CA GLU A 29 -8.66 4.07 13.76
C GLU A 29 -7.21 4.52 13.65
N ASP A 30 -6.56 4.79 14.80
CA ASP A 30 -5.14 5.19 14.85
C ASP A 30 -4.22 4.10 14.31
N GLU A 31 -4.45 2.82 14.68
CA GLU A 31 -3.67 1.70 14.16
C GLU A 31 -3.86 1.51 12.66
N LEU A 32 -5.09 1.67 12.16
CA LEU A 32 -5.37 1.56 10.73
C LEU A 32 -4.71 2.71 9.95
N ASP A 33 -4.66 3.92 10.51
CA ASP A 33 -3.98 5.06 9.90
C ASP A 33 -2.45 4.87 9.87
N ASP A 34 -1.86 4.35 10.95
CA ASP A 34 -0.44 3.98 11.00
C ASP A 34 -0.09 2.92 9.94
N MET A 35 -0.96 1.92 9.76
CA MET A 35 -0.77 0.87 8.76
C MET A 35 -0.87 1.41 7.32
N LEU A 36 -1.78 2.35 7.05
CA LEU A 36 -1.87 3.03 5.77
C LEU A 36 -0.62 3.85 5.49
N ASN A 37 -0.15 4.62 6.48
CA ASN A 37 1.08 5.40 6.36
C ASN A 37 2.28 4.50 6.04
N GLU A 38 2.39 3.33 6.69
CA GLU A 38 3.46 2.37 6.40
C GLU A 38 3.41 1.86 4.95
N LEU A 39 2.22 1.48 4.46
CA LEU A 39 2.04 1.06 3.06
C LEU A 39 2.45 2.15 2.07
N GLU A 40 2.10 3.41 2.32
CA GLU A 40 2.45 4.53 1.44
C GLU A 40 3.96 4.87 1.45
N GLN A 41 4.68 4.56 2.53
CA GLN A 41 6.13 4.74 2.57
C GLN A 41 6.87 3.63 1.81
N GLU A 42 6.33 2.40 1.83
CA GLU A 42 6.98 1.24 1.22
C GLU A 42 6.58 1.03 -0.26
N LEU A 43 5.40 1.53 -0.68
CA LEU A 43 4.85 1.31 -2.01
C LEU A 43 4.92 2.59 -2.87
N PRO A 44 5.27 2.50 -4.16
CA PRO A 44 5.27 3.63 -5.08
C PRO A 44 3.86 4.02 -5.56
N TYR A 45 2.84 3.86 -4.70
CA TYR A 45 1.43 4.11 -4.99
C TYR A 45 0.86 5.16 -4.04
N THR A 46 0.49 6.30 -4.59
CA THR A 46 -0.24 7.34 -3.83
C THR A 46 -1.70 6.95 -3.77
N GLU A 47 -2.32 7.05 -2.58
CA GLU A 47 -3.75 6.74 -2.34
C GLU A 47 -4.11 5.24 -2.35
N ILE A 48 -3.29 4.38 -1.74
CA ILE A 48 -3.62 2.94 -1.63
C ILE A 48 -4.96 2.68 -0.91
N SER A 49 -5.40 3.60 -0.06
CA SER A 49 -6.72 3.57 0.58
C SER A 49 -7.87 3.54 -0.44
N ASN A 50 -7.74 4.18 -1.61
CA ASN A 50 -8.75 4.09 -2.67
C ASN A 50 -8.86 2.67 -3.21
N LEU A 51 -7.72 1.98 -3.38
CA LEU A 51 -7.69 0.61 -3.86
C LEU A 51 -8.29 -0.38 -2.85
N ILE A 52 -8.20 -0.08 -1.55
CA ILE A 52 -8.70 -0.94 -0.47
C ILE A 52 -10.20 -0.72 -0.21
N PHE A 53 -10.66 0.54 -0.15
CA PHE A 53 -12.00 0.88 0.33
C PHE A 53 -13.01 1.25 -0.75
N TRP A 54 -12.53 1.68 -1.93
CA TRP A 54 -13.37 2.27 -2.97
C TRP A 54 -13.29 1.53 -4.31
N ASP A 55 -12.48 0.49 -4.42
CA ASP A 55 -12.38 -0.30 -5.63
C ASP A 55 -13.57 -1.28 -5.74
N ASP A 56 -14.25 -1.26 -6.88
CA ASP A 56 -15.39 -2.15 -7.16
C ASP A 56 -14.95 -3.59 -7.47
N ARG A 57 -13.64 -3.84 -7.68
CA ARG A 57 -13.09 -5.18 -7.92
C ARG A 57 -12.89 -5.88 -6.58
N ASP A 58 -13.30 -7.14 -6.50
CA ASP A 58 -13.05 -8.04 -5.36
C ASP A 58 -11.58 -8.49 -5.38
N LEU A 59 -10.66 -7.54 -5.15
CA LEU A 59 -9.21 -7.78 -5.15
C LEU A 59 -8.80 -8.45 -3.85
N THR A 60 -7.94 -9.46 -3.96
CA THR A 60 -7.30 -10.03 -2.77
C THR A 60 -6.20 -9.11 -2.24
N PRO A 61 -5.84 -9.19 -0.95
CA PRO A 61 -4.74 -8.41 -0.39
C PRO A 61 -3.43 -8.52 -1.20
N GLU A 62 -3.14 -9.70 -1.74
CA GLU A 62 -1.98 -9.93 -2.61
C GLU A 62 -2.07 -9.11 -3.90
N GLN A 63 -3.23 -9.09 -4.56
CA GLN A 63 -3.44 -8.35 -5.80
C GLN A 63 -3.32 -6.84 -5.58
N ILE A 64 -3.81 -6.34 -4.45
CA ILE A 64 -3.68 -4.93 -4.06
C ILE A 64 -2.20 -4.56 -3.91
N VAL A 65 -1.41 -5.37 -3.20
CA VAL A 65 0.03 -5.14 -3.02
C VAL A 65 0.78 -5.24 -4.35
N GLU A 66 0.46 -6.23 -5.20
CA GLU A 66 1.05 -6.36 -6.53
C GLU A 66 0.74 -5.15 -7.43
N GLU A 67 -0.50 -4.67 -7.43
CA GLU A 67 -0.91 -3.49 -8.21
C GLU A 67 -0.23 -2.23 -7.69
N ALA A 68 -0.14 -2.07 -6.37
CA ALA A 68 0.57 -0.97 -5.74
C ALA A 68 2.08 -0.98 -6.03
N LEU A 69 2.71 -2.16 -6.03
CA LEU A 69 4.12 -2.33 -6.42
C LEU A 69 4.36 -2.10 -7.92
N ALA A 70 3.41 -2.50 -8.76
CA ALA A 70 3.50 -2.35 -10.21
C ALA A 70 3.19 -0.92 -10.67
N ALA A 71 2.57 -0.11 -9.82
CA ALA A 71 2.27 1.26 -10.16
C ALA A 71 3.54 2.05 -10.43
N ARG A 72 3.49 2.76 -11.55
CA ARG A 72 4.56 3.67 -11.94
C ARG A 72 4.26 5.04 -11.35
N PRO A 73 5.25 5.71 -10.77
CA PRO A 73 5.06 7.07 -10.30
C PRO A 73 4.55 7.95 -11.46
N ILE A 74 3.43 8.62 -11.24
CA ILE A 74 2.90 9.58 -12.21
C ILE A 74 3.83 10.78 -12.18
N ILE A 75 4.62 10.98 -13.24
CA ILE A 75 5.41 12.19 -13.40
C ILE A 75 4.44 13.30 -13.82
N LEU A 76 4.06 14.16 -12.87
CA LEU A 76 3.30 15.36 -13.19
C LEU A 76 4.20 16.32 -13.99
N PRO A 77 3.75 16.88 -15.13
CA PRO A 77 4.50 17.92 -15.81
C PRO A 77 4.68 19.13 -14.86
N PRO A 78 5.81 19.87 -14.96
CA PRO A 78 6.02 21.05 -14.13
C PRO A 78 4.86 22.03 -14.33
N GLN A 79 4.27 22.46 -13.22
CA GLN A 79 3.18 23.43 -13.23
C GLN A 79 3.75 24.79 -13.66
N PRO A 80 3.13 25.50 -14.63
CA PRO A 80 3.66 26.72 -15.23
C PRO A 80 3.68 27.93 -14.30
#